data_AF-A0A1T4PIZ1-F1
#
_entry.id   AF-A0A1T4PIZ1-F1
#
_cell.length_a   1.000
_cell.length_b   1.000
_cell.length_c   1.000
_cell.angle_alpha   90.00
_cell.angle_beta   90.00
_cell.angle_gamma   90.00
#
_symmetry.space_group_name_H-M   'P 1'
#
loop_
_entity.id
_entity.type
_entity.pdbx_description
1 polymer ?
#
loop_
_entity_poly.entity_id
_entity_poly.type
_entity_poly.pdbx_seq_one_letter_code
_entity_poly.pdbx_strand_id
1 'polypeptide(L)'
;MFEIKNKNKIIVLIQYLIGYLVVYPILLGFLASFAYKIIGVDISYGIQLVFYVAFLLYFCYLCKPLLLEMKVSLKERFGSILKITGKNVLYSYLLNYVINMFLLYFTSQTSSANQVNIESQLSSTPLLIVFVAVIFAPFVEEFVFRGVIYKHIEERKGFWIAALVSSFLFGGMHVFFSIFSLNFVDLLFAFPYMVQGFMIAKNYRDTRSFAGAWMFHFINNFVAVAVLLLLG
;
A
#
# COMPACT_ATOMS: atom_id res chain seq x y z
N MET A 1 24.36 -8.70 3.05
CA MET A 1 23.21 -7.95 3.60
C MET A 1 22.40 -7.41 2.44
N PHE A 2 21.11 -7.77 2.33
CA PHE A 2 20.25 -7.27 1.26
C PHE A 2 19.83 -5.83 1.57
N GLU A 3 20.43 -4.86 0.88
CA GLU A 3 20.18 -3.44 1.15
C GLU A 3 20.13 -2.61 -0.14
N ILE A 4 19.16 -1.70 -0.18
CA ILE A 4 19.01 -0.72 -1.26
C ILE A 4 20.14 0.32 -1.14
N LYS A 5 20.75 0.70 -2.27
CA LYS A 5 21.76 1.78 -2.30
C LYS A 5 21.15 3.10 -1.82
N ASN A 6 21.90 3.92 -1.07
CA ASN A 6 21.39 5.20 -0.55
C ASN A 6 20.78 6.12 -1.62
N LYS A 7 21.43 6.23 -2.79
CA LYS A 7 20.87 6.96 -3.95
C LYS A 7 19.49 6.45 -4.35
N ASN A 8 19.32 5.11 -4.42
CA ASN A 8 18.05 4.49 -4.78
C ASN A 8 16.98 4.71 -3.71
N LYS A 9 17.34 4.70 -2.40
CA LYS A 9 16.40 5.00 -1.30
C LYS A 9 15.76 6.38 -1.49
N ILE A 10 16.58 7.40 -1.79
CA ILE A 10 16.10 8.77 -2.04
C ILE A 10 15.19 8.81 -3.26
N ILE A 11 15.57 8.15 -4.36
CA ILE A 11 14.75 8.08 -5.58
C ILE A 11 13.40 7.43 -5.27
N VAL A 12 13.37 6.28 -4.58
CA VAL A 12 12.13 5.60 -4.18
C VAL A 12 11.21 6.52 -3.39
N LEU A 13 11.76 7.26 -2.40
CA LEU A 13 10.98 8.20 -1.60
C LEU A 13 10.42 9.34 -2.44
N ILE A 14 11.22 9.99 -3.28
CA ILE A 14 10.76 11.08 -4.15
C ILE A 14 9.68 10.59 -5.13
N GLN A 15 9.92 9.43 -5.75
CA GLN A 15 9.01 8.88 -6.74
C GLN A 15 7.68 8.44 -6.14
N TYR A 16 7.68 7.98 -4.89
CA TYR A 16 6.43 7.67 -4.20
C TYR A 16 5.75 8.94 -3.66
N LEU A 17 6.46 9.73 -2.84
CA LEU A 17 5.90 10.86 -2.09
C LEU A 17 5.48 12.05 -2.97
N ILE A 18 6.21 12.31 -4.04
CA ILE A 18 5.98 13.45 -4.94
C ILE A 18 5.46 12.95 -6.29
N GLY A 19 6.15 11.96 -6.87
CA GLY A 19 5.79 11.39 -8.17
C GLY A 19 4.39 10.79 -8.17
N TYR A 20 4.24 9.63 -7.54
CA TYR A 20 3.02 8.81 -7.56
C TYR A 20 1.82 9.49 -6.94
N LEU A 21 2.00 10.25 -5.86
CA LEU A 21 0.87 10.86 -5.17
C LEU A 21 0.41 12.17 -5.81
N VAL A 22 1.29 12.92 -6.48
CA VAL A 22 0.93 14.27 -6.96
C VAL A 22 1.15 14.40 -8.45
N VAL A 23 2.40 14.20 -8.91
CA VAL A 23 2.78 14.53 -10.29
C VAL A 23 2.15 13.59 -11.32
N TYR A 24 2.15 12.29 -11.06
CA TYR A 24 1.71 11.28 -12.02
C TYR A 24 0.20 11.24 -12.25
N PRO A 25 -0.68 11.35 -11.23
CA PRO A 25 -2.11 11.46 -11.48
C PRO A 25 -2.47 12.64 -12.40
N ILE A 26 -1.83 13.80 -12.20
CA ILE A 26 -2.02 14.99 -13.04
C ILE A 26 -1.54 14.73 -14.47
N LEU A 27 -0.33 14.16 -14.62
CA LEU A 27 0.25 13.86 -15.93
C LEU A 27 -0.60 12.84 -16.71
N LEU A 28 -1.04 11.76 -16.05
CA LEU A 28 -1.86 10.72 -16.68
C LEU A 28 -3.22 11.28 -17.08
N GLY A 29 -3.83 12.14 -16.26
CA GLY A 29 -5.07 12.84 -16.60
C GLY A 29 -4.92 13.71 -17.85
N PHE A 30 -3.85 14.52 -17.92
CA PHE A 30 -3.55 15.34 -19.09
C PHE A 30 -3.34 14.48 -20.35
N LEU A 31 -2.54 13.42 -20.26
CA LEU A 31 -2.27 12.51 -21.38
C LEU A 31 -3.55 11.82 -21.87
N ALA A 32 -4.41 11.38 -20.94
CA ALA A 32 -5.70 10.78 -21.28
C ALA A 32 -6.62 11.77 -22.01
N SER A 33 -6.76 13.00 -21.49
CA SER A 33 -7.58 14.04 -22.14
C SER A 33 -7.04 14.41 -23.52
N PHE A 34 -5.72 14.52 -23.67
CA PHE A 34 -5.08 14.82 -24.95
C PHE A 34 -5.30 13.68 -25.96
N ALA A 35 -5.11 12.43 -25.54
CA ALA A 35 -5.34 11.26 -26.40
C ALA A 35 -6.81 11.16 -26.85
N TYR A 36 -7.76 11.40 -25.94
CA TYR A 36 -9.18 11.44 -26.26
C TYR A 36 -9.49 12.49 -27.34
N LYS A 37 -8.90 13.69 -27.24
CA LYS A 37 -9.09 14.76 -28.21
C LYS A 37 -8.61 14.41 -29.62
N ILE A 38 -7.57 13.58 -29.73
CA ILE A 38 -6.99 13.18 -31.03
C ILE A 38 -7.72 11.98 -31.62
N ILE A 39 -7.98 10.97 -30.80
CA ILE A 39 -8.43 9.64 -31.25
C ILE A 39 -9.97 9.52 -31.18
N GLY A 40 -10.63 10.33 -30.36
CA GLY A 40 -12.08 10.26 -30.12
C GLY A 40 -12.52 9.09 -29.24
N VAL A 41 -11.58 8.32 -28.68
CA VAL A 41 -11.83 7.13 -27.86
C VAL A 41 -11.13 7.29 -26.51
N ASP A 42 -11.83 6.95 -25.42
CA ASP A 42 -11.25 6.97 -24.08
C ASP A 42 -10.30 5.77 -23.89
N ILE A 43 -9.01 6.07 -23.75
CA ILE A 43 -7.94 5.09 -23.51
C ILE A 43 -7.24 5.32 -22.16
N SER A 44 -7.87 6.08 -21.25
CA SER A 44 -7.32 6.45 -19.94
C SER A 44 -6.84 5.25 -19.13
N TYR A 45 -7.62 4.16 -19.11
CA TYR A 45 -7.27 2.94 -18.38
C TYR A 45 -6.06 2.22 -18.97
N GLY A 46 -5.92 2.20 -20.30
CA GLY A 46 -4.75 1.63 -20.97
C GLY A 46 -3.48 2.40 -20.61
N ILE A 47 -3.55 3.74 -20.61
CA ILE A 47 -2.45 4.62 -20.21
C ILE A 47 -2.06 4.36 -18.74
N GLN A 48 -3.05 4.29 -17.83
CA GLN A 48 -2.80 4.01 -16.42
C GLN A 48 -2.16 2.64 -16.18
N LEU A 49 -2.66 1.59 -16.85
CA LEU A 49 -2.12 0.24 -16.71
C LEU A 49 -0.65 0.18 -17.14
N VAL A 50 -0.33 0.73 -18.32
CA VAL A 50 1.05 0.78 -18.83
C VAL A 50 1.95 1.54 -17.85
N PHE A 51 1.46 2.68 -17.33
CA PHE A 51 2.20 3.45 -16.33
C PHE A 51 2.47 2.63 -15.05
N TYR A 52 1.46 2.00 -14.45
CA TYR A 52 1.64 1.24 -13.21
C TYR A 52 2.56 0.03 -13.40
N VAL A 53 2.48 -0.66 -14.54
CA VAL A 53 3.41 -1.75 -14.86
C VAL A 53 4.85 -1.22 -14.99
N ALA A 54 5.06 -0.15 -15.76
CA ALA A 54 6.38 0.46 -15.91
C ALA A 54 6.95 0.96 -14.58
N PHE A 55 6.11 1.58 -13.75
CA PHE A 55 6.48 2.08 -12.44
C PHE A 55 6.85 0.95 -11.47
N LEU A 56 6.06 -0.13 -11.44
CA LEU A 56 6.37 -1.31 -10.64
C LEU A 56 7.69 -1.94 -11.06
N LEU A 57 7.93 -2.11 -12.37
CA LEU A 57 9.19 -2.63 -12.90
C LEU A 57 10.39 -1.75 -12.51
N TYR A 58 10.21 -0.42 -12.56
CA TYR A 58 11.22 0.53 -12.13
C TYR A 58 11.53 0.41 -10.63
N PHE A 59 10.51 0.30 -9.77
CA PHE A 59 10.69 0.08 -8.34
C PHE A 59 11.36 -1.27 -8.07
N CYS A 60 10.97 -2.34 -8.77
CA CYS A 60 11.62 -3.65 -8.70
C CYS A 60 13.11 -3.57 -9.08
N TYR A 61 13.47 -2.77 -10.08
CA TYR A 61 14.86 -2.52 -10.43
C TYR A 61 15.62 -1.80 -9.30
N LEU A 62 15.06 -0.70 -8.76
CA LEU A 62 15.68 0.08 -7.69
C LEU A 62 15.82 -0.71 -6.39
N CYS A 63 14.84 -1.57 -6.10
CA CYS A 63 14.70 -2.37 -4.88
C CYS A 63 15.11 -3.85 -5.06
N LYS A 64 15.83 -4.19 -6.14
CA LYS A 64 16.29 -5.55 -6.46
C LYS A 64 16.88 -6.32 -5.27
N PRO A 65 17.68 -5.72 -4.37
CA PRO A 65 18.19 -6.45 -3.19
C PRO A 65 17.08 -7.02 -2.31
N LEU A 66 15.95 -6.32 -2.13
CA LEU A 66 14.81 -6.80 -1.35
C LEU A 66 14.07 -7.94 -2.05
N LEU A 67 13.96 -7.89 -3.39
CA LEU A 67 13.40 -8.99 -4.17
C LEU A 67 14.25 -10.26 -4.06
N LEU A 68 15.58 -10.12 -4.03
CA LEU A 68 16.48 -11.24 -3.83
C LEU A 68 16.33 -11.83 -2.41
N GLU A 69 16.22 -10.97 -1.38
CA GLU A 69 15.94 -11.41 -0.02
C GLU A 69 14.62 -12.17 0.06
N MET A 70 13.56 -11.59 -0.52
CA MET A 70 12.24 -12.20 -0.60
C MET A 70 12.30 -13.58 -1.26
N LYS A 71 13.00 -13.70 -2.39
CA LYS A 71 13.17 -14.97 -3.11
C LYS A 71 13.84 -16.02 -2.23
N VAL A 72 14.92 -15.66 -1.53
CA VAL A 72 15.63 -16.57 -0.61
C VAL A 72 14.72 -17.00 0.55
N SER A 73 14.09 -16.03 1.21
CA SER A 73 13.22 -16.28 2.36
C SER A 73 11.98 -17.10 2.03
N LEU A 74 11.35 -16.89 0.87
CA LEU A 74 10.26 -17.73 0.40
C LEU A 74 10.76 -19.14 0.10
N LYS A 75 11.89 -19.30 -0.60
CA LYS A 75 12.43 -20.62 -0.91
C LYS A 75 12.73 -21.45 0.35
N GLU A 76 13.27 -20.82 1.39
CA GLU A 76 13.77 -21.52 2.58
C GLU A 76 12.73 -21.62 3.71
N ARG A 77 11.82 -20.63 3.82
CA ARG A 77 11.00 -20.45 5.02
C ARG A 77 9.51 -20.21 4.73
N PHE A 78 9.03 -20.46 3.50
CA PHE A 78 7.64 -20.18 3.10
C PHE A 78 6.59 -20.59 4.14
N GLY A 79 6.60 -21.86 4.58
CA GLY A 79 5.59 -22.35 5.53
C GLY A 79 5.60 -21.63 6.88
N SER A 80 6.78 -21.26 7.38
CA SER A 80 6.91 -20.48 8.62
C SER A 80 6.40 -19.05 8.43
N ILE A 81 6.80 -18.39 7.34
CA ILE A 81 6.35 -17.04 7.00
C ILE A 81 4.83 -17.03 6.83
N LEU A 82 4.26 -18.02 6.14
CA LEU A 82 2.81 -18.14 5.91
C LEU A 82 2.05 -18.31 7.21
N LYS A 83 2.50 -19.20 8.10
CA LYS A 83 1.87 -19.44 9.40
C LYS A 83 1.88 -18.19 10.29
N ILE A 84 3.03 -17.50 10.37
CA ILE A 84 3.16 -16.26 11.16
C ILE A 84 2.27 -15.16 10.57
N THR A 85 2.32 -14.99 9.25
CA THR A 85 1.55 -13.97 8.53
C THR A 85 0.06 -14.20 8.68
N GLY A 86 -0.44 -15.42 8.46
CA GLY A 86 -1.86 -15.75 8.62
C GLY A 86 -2.36 -15.42 10.03
N LYS A 87 -1.61 -15.79 11.08
CA LYS A 87 -1.94 -15.43 12.46
C LYS A 87 -1.99 -13.90 12.66
N ASN A 88 -0.99 -13.18 12.15
CA ASN A 88 -0.93 -11.72 12.30
C ASN A 88 -2.03 -11.01 11.50
N VAL A 89 -2.43 -11.52 10.32
CA VAL A 89 -3.56 -11.00 9.54
C VAL A 89 -4.87 -11.17 10.32
N LEU A 90 -5.10 -12.32 10.96
CA LEU A 90 -6.26 -12.52 11.83
C LEU A 90 -6.31 -11.52 12.99
N TYR A 91 -5.18 -11.29 13.67
CA TYR A 91 -5.10 -10.26 14.71
C TYR A 91 -5.37 -8.85 14.16
N SER A 92 -4.90 -8.56 12.95
CA SER A 92 -5.16 -7.28 12.28
C SER A 92 -6.64 -7.05 12.04
N TYR A 93 -7.39 -8.08 11.60
CA TYR A 93 -8.83 -7.95 11.42
C TYR A 93 -9.57 -7.74 12.75
N LEU A 94 -9.17 -8.44 13.81
CA LEU A 94 -9.78 -8.23 15.14
C LEU A 94 -9.54 -6.80 15.65
N LEU A 95 -8.30 -6.28 15.51
CA LEU A 95 -7.99 -4.91 15.89
C LEU A 95 -8.74 -3.89 15.03
N ASN A 96 -8.76 -4.08 13.71
CA ASN A 96 -9.50 -3.20 12.81
C ASN A 96 -11.00 -3.22 13.09
N TYR A 97 -11.59 -4.37 13.42
CA TYR A 97 -13.00 -4.45 13.80
C TYR A 97 -13.29 -3.57 15.02
N VAL A 98 -12.48 -3.68 16.07
CA VAL A 98 -12.62 -2.85 17.28
C VAL A 98 -12.48 -1.36 16.96
N ILE A 99 -11.46 -0.96 16.20
CA ILE A 99 -11.25 0.44 15.82
C ILE A 99 -12.40 0.97 14.97
N ASN A 100 -12.89 0.20 13.99
CA ASN A 100 -14.00 0.63 13.14
C ASN A 100 -15.32 0.72 13.93
N MET A 101 -15.52 -0.09 14.98
CA MET A 101 -16.67 0.08 15.88
C MET A 101 -16.64 1.43 16.62
N PHE A 102 -15.46 1.85 17.10
CA PHE A 102 -15.30 3.18 17.70
C PHE A 102 -15.52 4.29 16.67
N LEU A 103 -14.94 4.15 15.46
CA LEU A 103 -15.13 5.14 14.40
C LEU A 103 -16.61 5.26 14.01
N LEU A 104 -17.33 4.15 13.85
CA LEU A 104 -18.76 4.17 13.56
C LEU A 104 -19.54 4.93 14.62
N TYR A 105 -19.24 4.70 15.91
CA TYR A 105 -19.90 5.40 17.01
C TYR A 105 -19.65 6.92 16.99
N PHE A 106 -18.42 7.36 16.71
CA PHE A 106 -18.07 8.79 16.74
C PHE A 106 -18.37 9.56 15.45
N THR A 107 -18.36 8.88 14.30
CA THR A 107 -18.45 9.52 12.97
C THR A 107 -19.76 9.23 12.25
N SER A 108 -20.49 8.18 12.66
CA SER A 108 -21.63 7.63 11.92
C SER A 108 -21.30 7.20 10.48
N GLN A 109 -20.00 7.02 10.17
CA GLN A 109 -19.52 6.55 8.87
C GLN A 109 -19.01 5.11 8.99
N THR A 110 -19.25 4.31 7.94
CA THR A 110 -18.83 2.91 7.88
C THR A 110 -17.53 2.69 7.10
N SER A 111 -17.14 3.67 6.28
CA SER A 111 -16.02 3.57 5.34
C SER A 111 -15.31 4.91 5.18
N SER A 112 -14.00 4.84 4.93
CA SER A 112 -13.20 6.01 4.54
C SER A 112 -13.48 6.44 3.09
N ALA A 113 -13.20 7.70 2.75
CA ALA A 113 -13.26 8.22 1.39
C ALA A 113 -12.38 7.41 0.41
N ASN A 114 -11.21 6.96 0.86
CA ASN A 114 -10.33 6.09 0.08
C ASN A 114 -11.01 4.74 -0.25
N GLN A 115 -11.66 4.12 0.75
CA GLN A 115 -12.38 2.85 0.58
C GLN A 115 -13.53 3.00 -0.42
N VAL A 116 -14.34 4.06 -0.29
CA VAL A 116 -15.45 4.36 -1.22
C VAL A 116 -14.95 4.58 -2.64
N ASN A 117 -13.79 5.23 -2.82
CA ASN A 117 -13.18 5.43 -4.13
C ASN A 117 -12.77 4.09 -4.76
N ILE A 118 -12.09 3.22 -4.00
CA ILE A 118 -11.71 1.88 -4.45
C ILE A 118 -12.94 1.07 -4.86
N GLU A 119 -14.01 1.09 -4.06
CA GLU A 119 -15.26 0.39 -4.36
C GLU A 119 -15.90 0.89 -5.66
N SER A 120 -15.99 2.21 -5.85
CA SER A 120 -16.53 2.82 -7.08
C SER A 120 -15.68 2.49 -8.31
N GLN A 121 -14.36 2.50 -8.19
CA GLN A 121 -13.45 2.17 -9.28
C GLN A 121 -13.46 0.66 -9.61
N LEU A 122 -13.68 -0.19 -8.61
CA LEU A 122 -13.77 -1.64 -8.81
C LEU A 122 -14.97 -2.01 -9.69
N SER A 123 -16.11 -1.31 -9.55
CA SER A 123 -17.29 -1.52 -10.41
C SER A 123 -17.07 -1.08 -11.86
N SER A 124 -16.23 -0.08 -12.10
CA SER A 124 -15.98 0.46 -13.45
C SER A 124 -14.78 -0.20 -14.14
N THR A 125 -13.73 -0.54 -13.40
CA THR A 125 -12.46 -1.07 -13.91
C THR A 125 -11.86 -2.17 -13.05
N PRO A 126 -12.58 -3.30 -12.90
CA PRO A 126 -12.23 -4.33 -11.93
C PRO A 126 -10.81 -4.88 -12.11
N LEU A 127 -10.39 -5.13 -13.35
CA LEU A 127 -9.05 -5.67 -13.63
C LEU A 127 -7.92 -4.71 -13.23
N LEU A 128 -8.09 -3.41 -13.48
CA LEU A 128 -7.09 -2.40 -13.13
C LEU A 128 -6.99 -2.26 -11.61
N ILE A 129 -8.12 -2.17 -10.92
CA ILE A 129 -8.15 -2.01 -9.46
C ILE A 129 -7.67 -3.26 -8.74
N VAL A 130 -8.03 -4.46 -9.21
CA VAL A 130 -7.46 -5.71 -8.68
C VAL A 130 -5.94 -5.71 -8.84
N PHE A 131 -5.41 -5.37 -10.01
CA PHE A 131 -3.96 -5.28 -10.22
C PHE A 131 -3.31 -4.26 -9.28
N VAL A 132 -3.89 -3.05 -9.17
CA VAL A 132 -3.34 -1.98 -8.36
C VAL A 132 -3.37 -2.32 -6.87
N ALA A 133 -4.53 -2.71 -6.35
CA ALA A 133 -4.72 -2.97 -4.92
C ALA A 133 -4.02 -4.24 -4.43
N VAL A 134 -4.00 -5.30 -5.25
CA VAL A 134 -3.51 -6.62 -4.81
C VAL A 134 -2.03 -6.83 -5.15
N ILE A 135 -1.52 -6.24 -6.24
CA ILE A 135 -0.14 -6.48 -6.69
C ILE A 135 0.70 -5.22 -6.56
N PHE A 136 0.32 -4.15 -7.25
CA PHE A 136 1.13 -2.93 -7.33
C PHE A 136 1.36 -2.30 -5.96
N ALA A 137 0.29 -2.00 -5.21
CA ALA A 137 0.36 -1.32 -3.92
C ALA A 137 1.17 -2.14 -2.89
N PRO A 138 0.90 -3.45 -2.68
CA PRO A 138 1.71 -4.25 -1.75
C PRO A 138 3.21 -4.31 -2.09
N PHE A 139 3.61 -4.17 -3.36
CA PHE A 139 5.04 -4.06 -3.68
C PHE A 139 5.57 -2.65 -3.45
N VAL A 140 4.95 -1.65 -4.08
CA VAL A 140 5.42 -0.26 -4.08
C VAL A 140 5.44 0.31 -2.66
N GLU A 141 4.37 0.11 -1.91
CA GLU A 141 4.24 0.61 -0.55
C GLU A 141 5.23 -0.10 0.37
N GLU A 142 5.38 -1.43 0.29
CA GLU A 142 6.31 -2.13 1.18
C GLU A 142 7.78 -1.82 0.86
N PHE A 143 8.13 -1.57 -0.40
CA PHE A 143 9.46 -1.04 -0.75
C PHE A 143 9.74 0.30 -0.05
N VAL A 144 8.76 1.20 -0.01
CA VAL A 144 8.88 2.52 0.62
C VAL A 144 8.89 2.40 2.14
N PHE A 145 7.84 1.80 2.70
CA PHE A 145 7.61 1.79 4.14
C PHE A 145 8.52 0.81 4.86
N ARG A 146 8.72 -0.43 4.37
CA ARG A 146 9.59 -1.42 5.05
C ARG A 146 11.00 -1.44 4.52
N GLY A 147 11.14 -1.31 3.21
CA GLY A 147 12.45 -1.30 2.55
C GLY A 147 13.28 -0.06 2.85
N VAL A 148 12.65 1.11 3.00
CA VAL A 148 13.34 2.40 3.19
C VAL A 148 13.06 3.00 4.57
N ILE A 149 11.82 3.41 4.86
CA ILE A 149 11.49 4.23 6.03
C ILE A 149 11.73 3.47 7.34
N TYR A 150 11.01 2.36 7.53
CA TYR A 150 11.09 1.54 8.74
C TYR A 150 12.50 1.05 8.98
N LYS A 151 13.15 0.45 7.97
CA LYS A 151 14.50 -0.12 8.12
C LYS A 151 15.52 0.94 8.58
N HIS A 152 15.46 2.13 7.98
CA HIS A 152 16.34 3.25 8.35
C HIS A 152 16.16 3.73 9.80
N ILE A 153 14.92 3.74 10.29
CA ILE A 153 14.63 4.16 11.67
C ILE A 153 14.96 3.03 12.65
N GLU A 154 14.64 1.79 12.30
CA GLU A 154 14.81 0.62 13.17
C GLU A 154 16.28 0.38 13.49
N GLU A 155 17.17 0.52 12.50
CA GLU A 155 18.63 0.42 12.66
C GLU A 155 19.20 1.42 13.68
N ARG A 156 18.48 2.50 14.01
CA ARG A 156 18.96 3.60 14.89
C ARG A 156 18.17 3.78 16.18
N LYS A 157 16.89 3.46 16.14
CA LYS A 157 15.90 3.80 17.18
C LYS A 157 15.10 2.57 17.64
N GLY A 158 15.33 1.42 17.03
CA GLY A 158 14.68 0.16 17.38
C GLY A 158 13.25 0.04 16.85
N PHE A 159 12.67 -1.14 17.09
CA PHE A 159 11.37 -1.54 16.54
C PHE A 159 10.24 -0.55 16.82
N TRP A 160 10.05 -0.14 18.08
CA TRP A 160 8.85 0.60 18.48
C TRP A 160 8.75 1.95 17.78
N ILE A 161 9.85 2.71 17.74
CA ILE A 161 9.88 4.01 17.07
C ILE A 161 9.70 3.83 15.56
N ALA A 162 10.39 2.86 14.96
CA ALA A 162 10.27 2.58 13.53
C ALA A 162 8.86 2.16 13.12
N ALA A 163 8.24 1.26 13.90
CA ALA A 163 6.88 0.80 13.67
C ALA A 163 5.89 1.96 13.80
N LEU A 164 5.94 2.75 14.87
CA LEU A 164 5.01 3.86 15.09
C LEU A 164 5.12 4.93 14.00
N VAL A 165 6.35 5.36 13.66
CA VAL A 165 6.55 6.37 12.61
C VAL A 165 6.12 5.85 11.25
N SER A 166 6.54 4.64 10.87
CA SER A 166 6.14 4.05 9.59
C SER A 166 4.62 3.87 9.49
N SER A 167 3.96 3.52 10.59
CA SER A 167 2.50 3.30 10.64
C SER A 167 1.72 4.59 10.56
N PHE A 168 2.18 5.63 11.26
CA PHE A 168 1.61 6.97 11.18
C PHE A 168 1.67 7.52 9.76
N LEU A 169 2.84 7.41 9.10
CA LEU A 169 3.00 7.82 7.70
C LEU A 169 2.11 6.99 6.77
N PHE A 170 2.06 5.67 6.96
CA PHE A 170 1.21 4.79 6.16
C PHE A 170 -0.27 5.19 6.25
N GLY A 171 -0.79 5.40 7.46
CA GLY A 171 -2.19 5.78 7.64
C GLY A 171 -2.51 7.19 7.19
N GLY A 172 -1.62 8.15 7.46
CA GLY A 172 -1.76 9.52 6.98
C GLY A 172 -1.82 9.61 5.46
N MET A 173 -1.07 8.75 4.76
CA MET A 173 -1.09 8.72 3.29
C MET A 173 -2.45 8.31 2.72
N HIS A 174 -3.20 7.44 3.40
CA HIS A 174 -4.49 6.95 2.93
C HIS A 174 -5.63 7.96 3.09
N VAL A 175 -5.45 8.98 3.92
CA VAL A 175 -6.44 10.06 4.14
C VAL A 175 -5.92 11.44 3.72
N PHE A 176 -4.75 11.48 3.07
CA PHE A 176 -4.06 12.72 2.73
C PHE A 176 -4.92 13.65 1.86
N PHE A 177 -5.64 13.08 0.89
CA PHE A 177 -6.51 13.85 0.00
C PHE A 177 -7.75 14.43 0.68
N SER A 178 -8.17 13.85 1.81
CA SER A 178 -9.33 14.32 2.57
C SER A 178 -9.09 15.70 3.19
N ILE A 179 -7.83 16.11 3.36
CA ILE A 179 -7.44 17.47 3.73
C ILE A 179 -7.84 18.47 2.64
N PHE A 180 -7.58 18.14 1.37
CA PHE A 180 -7.87 19.03 0.23
C PHE A 180 -9.37 19.08 -0.08
N SER A 181 -10.12 18.02 0.21
CA SER A 181 -11.58 18.01 0.09
C SER A 181 -12.30 18.55 1.34
N LEU A 182 -11.57 19.08 2.32
CA LEU A 182 -12.11 19.58 3.60
C LEU A 182 -12.94 18.54 4.38
N ASN A 183 -12.71 17.26 4.15
CA ASN A 183 -13.38 16.16 4.85
C ASN A 183 -12.57 15.76 6.09
N PHE A 184 -12.59 16.62 7.11
CA PHE A 184 -11.78 16.42 8.33
C PHE A 184 -12.21 15.22 9.17
N VAL A 185 -13.48 14.80 9.07
CA VAL A 185 -13.97 13.59 9.75
C VAL A 185 -13.27 12.35 9.21
N ASP A 186 -13.00 12.30 7.90
CA ASP A 186 -12.32 11.18 7.25
C ASP A 186 -10.87 11.00 7.75
N LEU A 187 -10.24 12.04 8.32
CA LEU A 187 -8.91 11.92 8.92
C LEU A 187 -8.88 10.91 10.07
N LEU A 188 -10.00 10.68 10.75
CA LEU A 188 -10.11 9.64 11.78
C LEU A 188 -9.97 8.23 11.21
N PHE A 189 -10.27 8.03 9.92
CA PHE A 189 -10.01 6.74 9.26
C PHE A 189 -8.53 6.46 9.01
N ALA A 190 -7.61 7.40 9.32
CA ALA A 190 -6.20 7.09 9.41
C ALA A 190 -5.91 5.97 10.42
N PHE A 191 -6.69 5.85 11.50
CA PHE A 191 -6.44 4.88 12.58
C PHE A 191 -6.45 3.41 12.10
N PRO A 192 -7.49 2.93 11.37
CA PRO A 192 -7.45 1.62 10.72
C PRO A 192 -6.20 1.39 9.88
N TYR A 193 -5.84 2.34 9.02
CA TYR A 193 -4.64 2.24 8.19
C TYR A 193 -3.34 2.27 9.01
N MET A 194 -3.28 3.04 10.11
CA MET A 194 -2.16 3.01 11.05
C MET A 194 -2.02 1.65 11.74
N VAL A 195 -3.14 1.02 12.13
CA VAL A 195 -3.13 -0.35 12.68
C VAL A 195 -2.59 -1.33 11.63
N GLN A 196 -3.02 -1.22 10.38
CA GLN A 196 -2.49 -2.05 9.29
C GLN A 196 -0.99 -1.84 9.10
N GLY A 197 -0.53 -0.58 9.03
CA GLY A 197 0.89 -0.25 8.98
C GLY A 197 1.68 -0.85 10.15
N PHE A 198 1.11 -0.82 11.36
CA PHE A 198 1.77 -1.39 12.53
C PHE A 198 1.85 -2.91 12.44
N MET A 199 0.76 -3.56 12.04
CA MET A 199 0.70 -5.01 11.90
C MET A 199 1.61 -5.54 10.81
N ILE A 200 1.78 -4.82 9.70
CA ILE A 200 2.77 -5.14 8.67
C ILE A 200 4.20 -5.00 9.22
N ALA A 201 4.50 -3.93 9.97
CA ALA A 201 5.82 -3.75 10.59
C ALA A 201 6.12 -4.86 11.63
N LYS A 202 5.12 -5.23 12.42
CA LYS A 202 5.19 -6.38 13.34
C LYS A 202 5.43 -7.68 12.56
N ASN A 203 4.72 -7.92 11.46
CA ASN A 203 4.89 -9.14 10.68
C ASN A 203 6.27 -9.21 10.01
N TYR A 204 6.78 -8.08 9.52
CA TYR A 204 8.15 -7.96 9.03
C TYR A 204 9.18 -8.38 10.09
N ARG A 205 9.02 -7.91 11.33
CA ARG A 205 9.89 -8.28 12.45
C ARG A 205 9.75 -9.76 12.85
N ASP A 206 8.52 -10.26 12.97
CA ASP A 206 8.25 -11.63 13.42
C ASP A 206 8.77 -12.67 12.41
N THR A 207 8.60 -12.38 11.11
CA THR A 207 9.08 -13.24 10.01
C THR A 207 10.55 -13.03 9.69
N ARG A 208 11.13 -11.89 10.09
CA ARG A 208 12.50 -11.46 9.73
C ARG A 208 12.74 -11.54 8.23
N SER A 209 11.78 -11.04 7.44
CA SER A 209 11.85 -11.05 5.98
C SER A 209 10.94 -10.01 5.35
N PHE A 210 11.40 -9.40 4.24
CA PHE A 210 10.58 -8.56 3.37
C PHE A 210 9.39 -9.34 2.80
N ALA A 211 9.58 -10.63 2.51
CA ALA A 211 8.50 -11.51 2.07
C ALA A 211 7.32 -11.53 3.04
N GLY A 212 7.57 -11.46 4.35
CA GLY A 212 6.52 -11.41 5.36
C GLY A 212 5.74 -10.09 5.33
N ALA A 213 6.42 -8.95 5.19
CA ALA A 213 5.74 -7.66 5.04
C ALA A 213 4.84 -7.64 3.79
N TRP A 214 5.42 -7.98 2.64
CA TRP A 214 4.70 -8.05 1.37
C TRP A 214 3.52 -9.01 1.42
N MET A 215 3.73 -10.23 1.93
CA MET A 215 2.68 -11.25 1.95
C MET A 215 1.53 -10.88 2.88
N PHE A 216 1.81 -10.21 4.01
CA PHE A 216 0.75 -9.69 4.87
C PHE A 216 -0.13 -8.71 4.09
N HIS A 217 0.50 -7.72 3.45
CA HIS A 217 -0.21 -6.67 2.73
C HIS A 217 -0.98 -7.24 1.53
N PHE A 218 -0.33 -8.10 0.74
CA PHE A 218 -0.95 -8.86 -0.35
C PHE A 218 -2.18 -9.63 0.11
N ILE A 219 -2.07 -10.45 1.16
CA ILE A 219 -3.21 -11.26 1.67
C ILE A 219 -4.35 -10.35 2.11
N ASN A 220 -4.03 -9.29 2.85
CA ASN A 220 -5.05 -8.40 3.37
C ASN A 220 -5.83 -7.70 2.25
N ASN A 221 -5.14 -7.16 1.25
CA ASN A 221 -5.78 -6.50 0.12
C ASN A 221 -6.50 -7.49 -0.80
N PHE A 222 -5.92 -8.69 -1.00
CA PHE A 222 -6.58 -9.75 -1.76
C PHE A 222 -7.91 -10.14 -1.12
N VAL A 223 -7.93 -10.39 0.19
CA VAL A 223 -9.17 -10.73 0.91
C VAL A 223 -10.16 -9.58 0.86
N ALA A 224 -9.73 -8.33 1.06
CA ALA A 224 -10.61 -7.17 0.98
C ALA A 224 -11.27 -7.05 -0.41
N VAL A 225 -10.48 -7.10 -1.49
CA VAL A 225 -10.99 -7.03 -2.86
C VAL A 225 -11.86 -8.25 -3.20
N ALA A 226 -11.49 -9.45 -2.76
CA ALA A 226 -12.30 -10.65 -2.98
C ALA A 226 -13.66 -10.55 -2.29
N VAL A 227 -13.71 -10.03 -1.05
CA VAL A 227 -14.97 -9.79 -0.32
C VAL A 227 -15.82 -8.76 -1.07
N LEU A 228 -15.24 -7.66 -1.55
CA LEU A 228 -15.97 -6.66 -2.34
C LEU A 228 -16.54 -7.24 -3.63
N LEU A 229 -15.81 -8.11 -4.34
CA LEU A 229 -16.29 -8.74 -5.58
C LEU A 229 -17.34 -9.84 -5.36
N LEU A 230 -17.35 -10.47 -4.17
CA LEU A 230 -18.28 -11.55 -3.85
C LEU A 230 -19.57 -11.06 -3.19
N LEU A 231 -19.51 -9.93 -2.48
CA LEU A 231 -20.64 -9.39 -1.70
C LEU A 231 -21.18 -8.06 -2.22
N GLY A 232 -20.45 -7.36 -3.10
CA GLY A 232 -20.88 -6.13 -3.78
C GLY A 232 -21.51 -6.41 -5.13
#